data_AF-A0A6I0S941-F1
#
_entry.id   AF-A0A6I0S941-F1
#
_cell.length_a   1.000
_cell.length_b   1.000
_cell.length_c   1.000
_cell.angle_alpha   90.00
_cell.angle_beta   90.00
_cell.angle_gamma   90.00
#
_symmetry.space_group_name_H-M   'P 1'
#
loop_
_entity.id
_entity.type
_entity.pdbx_description
1 polymer ?
#
loop_
_entity_poly.entity_id
_entity_poly.type
_entity_poly.pdbx_seq_one_letter_code
_entity_poly.pdbx_strand_id
1 'polypeptide(L)'
;MAEERKTVDAMLNEQKEQKSAKKNGAAPQKGKNASVESPKADKETEQEPLKLTRGQIFTLTTLLTYKYRFARILVNRDIDKEEVKKKIESIRAAKGVITPFLVLSAKECIEAGLDVVDYNGNVITKDTPDLEHILVILDGQHRWEAIKELKKAGEDYEAYFILPLTDQYDLMTILKEANTSVNPWDGIDWLTMAIQTAKVRGLDTSKLEWLKSLANTENISDSAASLFVTGGKKIYSKATIKSAIDSKDPDKLETLVDEDGLDRNKNLYDAAIAKLNIKTVGLKITPKMLFSFVEQLINKNKPINDAYAHVIEFLNSLSKEQIESLDNAKKTTSRSKDQVITGLFKSYWKAFTERETLS
;
A
#
# COMPACT_ATOMS: atom_id res chain seq x y z
N MET A 1 15.87 0.66 33.23
CA MET A 1 15.03 -0.51 32.86
C MET A 1 14.23 -1.10 34.03
N ALA A 2 14.74 -1.14 35.28
CA ALA A 2 13.98 -1.64 36.44
C ALA A 2 13.17 -0.55 37.20
N GLU A 3 13.60 0.72 37.15
CA GLU A 3 12.88 1.82 37.84
C GLU A 3 11.67 2.33 37.06
N GLU A 4 11.69 2.31 35.71
CA GLU A 4 10.54 2.74 34.90
C GLU A 4 9.34 1.80 34.99
N ARG A 5 9.53 0.52 35.35
CA ARG A 5 8.42 -0.44 35.52
C ARG A 5 7.63 -0.21 36.81
N LYS A 6 8.26 0.29 37.88
CA LYS A 6 7.57 0.54 39.16
C LYS A 6 6.60 1.72 39.09
N THR A 7 6.86 2.71 38.24
CA THR A 7 6.02 3.91 38.10
C THR A 7 4.74 3.63 37.31
N VAL A 8 4.80 2.69 36.35
CA VAL A 8 3.63 2.32 35.53
C VAL A 8 2.64 1.44 36.30
N ASP A 9 3.12 0.54 37.15
CA ASP A 9 2.25 -0.33 37.97
C ASP A 9 1.50 0.45 39.07
N ALA A 10 2.07 1.55 39.58
CA ALA A 10 1.40 2.43 40.54
C ALA A 10 0.24 3.22 39.90
N MET A 11 0.40 3.71 38.66
CA MET A 11 -0.63 4.47 37.94
C MET A 11 -1.82 3.60 37.50
N LEU A 12 -1.61 2.30 37.30
CA LEU A 12 -2.66 1.34 36.93
C LEU A 12 -3.55 0.92 38.10
N ASN A 13 -3.06 1.03 39.35
CA ASN A 13 -3.84 0.69 40.54
C ASN A 13 -4.78 1.82 40.97
N GLU A 14 -4.38 3.09 40.85
CA GLU A 14 -5.26 4.23 41.15
C GLU A 14 -6.47 4.34 40.19
N GLN A 15 -6.33 3.91 38.93
CA GLN A 15 -7.45 3.87 37.98
C GLN A 15 -8.46 2.74 38.23
N LYS A 16 -8.09 1.71 39.01
CA LYS A 16 -9.01 0.61 39.37
C LYS A 16 -9.86 0.94 40.59
N GLU A 17 -9.34 1.70 41.56
CA GLU A 17 -10.10 2.10 42.75
C GLU A 17 -11.17 3.17 42.46
N GLN A 18 -10.98 4.03 41.44
CA GLN A 18 -11.99 5.03 41.06
C GLN A 18 -13.19 4.46 40.28
N LYS A 19 -13.09 3.22 39.76
CA LYS A 19 -14.18 2.58 38.99
C LYS A 19 -15.11 1.68 39.82
N SER A 20 -14.84 1.42 41.10
CA SER A 20 -15.71 0.56 41.93
C SER A 20 -16.76 1.30 42.78
N ALA A 21 -16.82 2.64 42.75
CA ALA A 21 -17.65 3.43 43.68
C ALA A 21 -19.03 3.89 43.16
N LYS A 22 -19.53 3.43 41.99
CA LYS A 22 -20.89 3.76 41.52
C LYS A 22 -21.66 2.55 41.00
N LYS A 23 -22.18 1.73 41.92
CA LYS A 23 -23.39 0.92 41.68
C LYS A 23 -24.05 0.55 43.01
N ASN A 24 -25.39 0.56 42.99
CA ASN A 24 -26.37 0.34 44.07
C ASN A 24 -26.86 1.67 44.69
N GLY A 25 -28.14 2.04 44.73
CA GLY A 25 -29.40 1.42 44.32
C GLY A 25 -30.53 2.14 45.06
N ALA A 26 -31.73 2.29 44.47
CA ALA A 26 -33.02 2.37 45.18
C ALA A 26 -34.19 2.57 44.19
N ALA A 27 -35.22 1.75 44.36
CA ALA A 27 -36.55 1.88 43.73
C ALA A 27 -37.56 2.45 44.77
N PRO A 28 -38.89 2.47 44.51
CA PRO A 28 -39.68 3.62 44.07
C PRO A 28 -40.63 4.18 45.15
N GLN A 29 -41.08 5.43 45.01
CA GLN A 29 -42.27 5.92 45.74
C GLN A 29 -43.22 6.73 44.85
N LYS A 30 -44.51 6.43 45.02
CA LYS A 30 -45.69 7.02 44.37
C LYS A 30 -46.14 8.32 45.06
N GLY A 31 -46.45 9.33 44.24
CA GLY A 31 -47.70 10.11 44.32
C GLY A 31 -47.66 11.47 45.02
N LYS A 32 -47.83 12.56 44.26
CA LYS A 32 -49.01 13.47 44.28
C LYS A 32 -48.85 14.63 43.29
N ASN A 33 -49.96 15.00 42.65
CA ASN A 33 -50.15 16.03 41.63
C ASN A 33 -49.78 17.45 42.08
N ALA A 34 -49.27 18.29 41.16
CA ALA A 34 -49.89 19.59 40.81
C ALA A 34 -49.20 20.27 39.61
N SER A 35 -50.05 20.89 38.79
CA SER A 35 -49.85 22.07 37.93
C SER A 35 -48.84 22.04 36.78
N VAL A 36 -49.46 22.09 35.59
CA VAL A 36 -48.96 22.55 34.29
C VAL A 36 -48.26 23.90 34.39
N GLU A 37 -47.00 23.95 33.95
CA GLU A 37 -46.37 25.18 33.46
C GLU A 37 -45.71 24.84 32.12
N SER A 38 -46.15 25.54 31.07
CA SER A 38 -45.64 25.44 29.71
C SER A 38 -44.15 25.73 29.67
N PRO A 39 -43.32 24.98 28.89
CA PRO A 39 -41.93 25.35 28.71
C PRO A 39 -41.87 26.71 28.01
N LYS A 40 -41.28 27.69 28.70
CA LYS A 40 -40.81 28.93 28.10
C LYS A 40 -39.89 28.56 26.93
N ALA A 41 -40.11 29.22 25.80
CA ALA A 41 -39.23 29.16 24.64
C ALA A 41 -37.77 29.28 25.09
N ASP A 42 -37.02 28.21 24.83
CA ASP A 42 -35.57 28.23 24.99
C ASP A 42 -35.04 29.36 24.12
N LYS A 43 -34.42 30.34 24.76
CA LYS A 43 -33.56 31.31 24.09
C LYS A 43 -32.50 30.49 23.36
N GLU A 44 -32.49 30.56 22.03
CA GLU A 44 -31.31 30.22 21.24
C GLU A 44 -30.15 31.02 21.84
N THR A 45 -29.32 30.35 22.64
CA THR A 45 -27.98 30.86 22.94
C THR A 45 -27.30 31.00 21.60
N GLU A 46 -27.11 32.24 21.13
CA GLU A 46 -26.22 32.57 20.03
C GLU A 46 -24.86 31.92 20.34
N GLN A 47 -24.60 30.78 19.71
CA GLN A 47 -23.29 30.14 19.78
C GLN A 47 -22.31 31.10 19.12
N GLU A 48 -21.27 31.50 19.86
CA GLU A 48 -20.19 32.30 19.27
C GLU A 48 -19.71 31.64 17.96
N PRO A 49 -19.52 32.40 16.89
CA PRO A 49 -19.10 31.84 15.61
C PRO A 49 -17.78 31.11 15.78
N LEU A 50 -17.74 29.83 15.39
CA LEU A 50 -16.52 29.05 15.42
C LEU A 50 -15.52 29.70 14.49
N LYS A 51 -14.40 30.19 15.02
CA LYS A 51 -13.27 30.65 14.21
C LYS A 51 -12.31 29.50 13.97
N LEU A 52 -12.07 29.16 12.71
CA LEU A 52 -11.03 28.17 12.37
C LEU A 52 -9.65 28.76 12.64
N THR A 53 -8.79 27.98 13.30
CA THR A 53 -7.41 28.37 13.58
C THR A 53 -6.43 27.29 13.11
N ARG A 54 -5.25 27.71 12.66
CA ARG A 54 -4.19 26.79 12.20
C ARG A 54 -3.71 25.92 13.36
N GLY A 55 -3.29 24.69 13.05
CA GLY A 55 -2.87 23.70 14.05
C GLY A 55 -4.02 22.98 14.77
N GLN A 56 -5.28 23.35 14.50
CA GLN A 56 -6.46 22.63 14.97
C GLN A 56 -7.02 21.71 13.89
N ILE A 57 -7.68 20.63 14.33
CA ILE A 57 -8.41 19.70 13.48
C ILE A 57 -9.91 19.88 13.77
N PHE A 58 -10.70 20.08 12.72
CA PHE A 58 -12.14 20.29 12.79
C PHE A 58 -12.88 19.08 12.22
N THR A 59 -13.95 18.63 12.89
CA THR A 59 -14.79 17.53 12.37
C THR A 59 -15.82 18.05 11.35
N LEU A 60 -16.28 17.20 10.43
CA LEU A 60 -17.36 17.56 9.52
C LEU A 60 -18.61 17.95 10.29
N THR A 61 -18.95 17.16 11.31
CA THR A 61 -20.10 17.41 12.18
C THR A 61 -20.03 18.81 12.79
N THR A 62 -18.90 19.17 13.41
CA THR A 62 -18.68 20.51 13.98
C THR A 62 -18.83 21.60 12.93
N LEU A 63 -18.17 21.46 11.78
CA LEU A 63 -18.23 22.47 10.72
C LEU A 63 -19.68 22.69 10.23
N LEU A 64 -20.44 21.62 10.02
CA LEU A 64 -21.85 21.71 9.61
C LEU A 64 -22.74 22.34 10.70
N THR A 65 -22.50 22.03 11.99
CA THR A 65 -23.20 22.68 13.11
C THR A 65 -23.01 24.19 13.07
N TYR A 66 -21.78 24.66 12.81
CA TYR A 66 -21.42 26.07 12.65
C TYR A 66 -21.63 26.61 11.22
N LYS A 67 -22.50 25.97 10.43
CA LYS A 67 -22.97 26.44 9.12
C LYS A 67 -21.88 26.62 8.04
N TYR A 68 -20.73 25.98 8.21
CA TYR A 68 -19.73 25.94 7.15
C TYR A 68 -20.23 25.14 5.94
N ARG A 69 -19.84 25.59 4.74
CA ARG A 69 -20.13 24.96 3.44
C ARG A 69 -18.84 24.65 2.71
N PHE A 70 -18.90 23.79 1.70
CA PHE A 70 -17.71 23.32 0.97
C PHE A 70 -17.76 23.68 -0.52
N ALA A 71 -16.60 24.04 -1.06
CA ALA A 71 -16.37 24.43 -2.43
C ALA A 71 -15.06 23.83 -2.97
N ARG A 72 -14.77 24.06 -4.24
CA ARG A 72 -13.53 23.64 -4.91
C ARG A 72 -13.00 24.74 -5.84
N ILE A 73 -11.72 24.69 -6.11
CA ILE A 73 -11.05 25.53 -7.12
C ILE A 73 -11.07 24.84 -8.48
N LEU A 74 -11.32 25.61 -9.56
CA LEU A 74 -11.44 25.05 -10.91
C LEU A 74 -10.12 24.51 -11.46
N VAL A 75 -8.99 25.10 -11.09
CA VAL A 75 -7.65 24.70 -11.57
C VAL A 75 -7.16 23.36 -10.98
N ASN A 76 -7.85 22.82 -9.98
CA ASN A 76 -7.47 21.55 -9.36
C ASN A 76 -7.94 20.36 -10.21
N ARG A 77 -7.40 19.17 -9.94
CA ARG A 77 -7.67 17.94 -10.72
C ARG A 77 -9.17 17.66 -10.79
N ASP A 78 -9.62 17.28 -11.99
CA ASP A 78 -10.96 16.75 -12.20
C ASP A 78 -11.24 15.52 -11.32
N ILE A 79 -12.53 15.31 -11.02
CA ILE A 79 -12.97 14.15 -10.25
C ILE A 79 -12.93 12.89 -11.12
N ASP A 80 -12.00 12.00 -10.82
CA ASP A 80 -11.89 10.68 -11.43
C ASP A 80 -12.73 9.65 -10.64
N LYS A 81 -13.72 9.04 -11.30
CA LYS A 81 -14.62 8.05 -10.70
C LYS A 81 -13.90 6.80 -10.20
N GLU A 82 -12.83 6.37 -10.87
CA GLU A 82 -12.05 5.20 -10.42
C GLU A 82 -11.24 5.53 -9.17
N GLU A 83 -10.71 6.75 -9.06
CA GLU A 83 -10.07 7.21 -7.82
C GLU A 83 -11.08 7.36 -6.68
N VAL A 84 -12.29 7.84 -6.94
CA VAL A 84 -13.38 7.89 -5.95
C VAL A 84 -13.69 6.48 -5.42
N LYS A 85 -13.85 5.48 -6.30
CA LYS A 85 -14.07 4.07 -5.89
C LYS A 85 -12.95 3.55 -4.98
N LYS A 86 -11.68 3.82 -5.32
CA LYS A 86 -10.54 3.44 -4.48
C LYS A 86 -10.59 4.12 -3.10
N LYS A 87 -11.04 5.38 -3.02
CA LYS A 87 -11.22 6.08 -1.72
C LYS A 87 -12.37 5.50 -0.91
N ILE A 88 -13.47 5.11 -1.55
CA ILE A 88 -14.57 4.40 -0.88
C ILE A 88 -14.07 3.09 -0.25
N GLU A 89 -13.34 2.27 -1.01
CA GLU A 89 -12.74 1.03 -0.51
C GLU A 89 -11.77 1.29 0.66
N SER A 90 -10.94 2.33 0.53
CA SER A 90 -10.00 2.74 1.60
C SER A 90 -10.71 3.16 2.88
N ILE A 91 -11.79 3.96 2.80
CA ILE A 91 -12.55 4.42 3.96
C ILE A 91 -13.19 3.23 4.67
N ARG A 92 -13.81 2.31 3.92
CA ARG A 92 -14.40 1.08 4.48
C ARG A 92 -13.36 0.19 5.15
N ALA A 93 -12.20 0.00 4.50
CA ALA A 93 -11.12 -0.83 5.04
C ALA A 93 -10.56 -0.27 6.36
N ALA A 94 -10.37 1.05 6.43
CA ALA A 94 -9.89 1.73 7.63
C ALA A 94 -10.99 2.05 8.65
N LYS A 95 -12.27 1.81 8.30
CA LYS A 95 -13.46 2.22 9.06
C LYS A 95 -13.49 3.72 9.38
N GLY A 96 -12.99 4.55 8.47
CA GLY A 96 -12.91 5.99 8.63
C GLY A 96 -11.96 6.68 7.64
N VAL A 97 -11.99 8.00 7.64
CA VAL A 97 -11.07 8.84 6.87
C VAL A 97 -9.76 8.97 7.64
N ILE A 98 -8.65 8.47 7.07
CA ILE A 98 -7.34 8.41 7.75
C ILE A 98 -6.46 9.66 7.58
N THR A 99 -6.82 10.54 6.65
CA THR A 99 -6.08 11.77 6.37
C THR A 99 -7.03 12.96 6.30
N PRO A 100 -6.74 14.07 6.99
CA PRO A 100 -7.60 15.24 6.96
C PRO A 100 -7.62 15.90 5.58
N PHE A 101 -8.66 16.68 5.34
CA PHE A 101 -8.81 17.57 4.20
C PHE A 101 -8.05 18.86 4.45
N LEU A 102 -7.31 19.33 3.43
CA LEU A 102 -6.69 20.65 3.47
C LEU A 102 -7.67 21.67 2.89
N VAL A 103 -8.02 22.67 3.68
CA VAL A 103 -8.99 23.71 3.28
C VAL A 103 -8.49 25.12 3.54
N LEU A 104 -9.06 26.07 2.80
CA LEU A 104 -8.97 27.52 3.05
C LEU A 104 -10.34 28.16 2.89
N SER A 105 -10.51 29.39 3.37
CA SER A 105 -11.76 30.10 3.08
C SER A 105 -11.85 30.50 1.61
N ALA A 106 -13.06 30.60 1.08
CA ALA A 106 -13.28 31.04 -0.29
C ALA A 106 -12.78 32.47 -0.50
N LYS A 107 -12.81 33.30 0.56
CA LYS A 107 -12.23 34.64 0.54
C LYS A 107 -10.74 34.60 0.25
N GLU A 108 -9.98 33.78 0.97
CA GLU A 108 -8.53 33.63 0.75
C GLU A 108 -8.22 33.17 -0.69
N CYS A 109 -8.98 32.19 -1.21
CA CYS A 109 -8.78 31.70 -2.58
C CYS A 109 -9.07 32.76 -3.66
N ILE A 110 -10.15 33.54 -3.49
CA ILE A 110 -10.55 34.59 -4.43
C ILE A 110 -9.59 35.78 -4.37
N GLU A 111 -9.10 36.14 -3.18
CA GLU A 111 -8.07 37.17 -3.01
C GLU A 111 -6.74 36.78 -3.67
N ALA A 112 -6.43 35.48 -3.70
CA ALA A 112 -5.32 34.91 -4.47
C ALA A 112 -5.59 34.79 -5.99
N GLY A 113 -6.75 35.25 -6.47
CA GLY A 113 -7.08 35.26 -7.90
C GLY A 113 -7.50 33.90 -8.47
N LEU A 114 -7.96 32.97 -7.63
CA LEU A 114 -8.42 31.65 -8.09
C LEU A 114 -9.93 31.62 -8.31
N ASP A 115 -10.35 30.92 -9.34
CA ASP A 115 -11.76 30.65 -9.61
C ASP A 115 -12.29 29.55 -8.70
N VAL A 116 -13.32 29.88 -7.92
CA VAL A 116 -13.96 29.00 -6.95
C VAL A 116 -15.37 28.66 -7.41
N VAL A 117 -15.75 27.38 -7.31
CA VAL A 117 -17.11 26.90 -7.57
C VAL A 117 -17.60 26.02 -6.44
N ASP A 118 -18.91 26.02 -6.20
CA ASP A 118 -19.53 25.04 -5.32
C ASP A 118 -19.58 23.64 -5.97
N TYR A 119 -20.01 22.63 -5.22
CA TYR A 119 -20.14 21.27 -5.73
C TYR A 119 -21.36 21.03 -6.64
N ASN A 120 -22.19 22.05 -6.87
CA ASN A 120 -23.24 22.06 -7.88
C ASN A 120 -22.80 22.74 -9.18
N GLY A 121 -21.60 23.34 -9.20
CA GLY A 121 -21.03 24.04 -10.35
C GLY A 121 -21.32 25.55 -10.39
N ASN A 122 -21.90 26.12 -9.33
CA ASN A 122 -22.14 27.56 -9.26
C ASN A 122 -20.84 28.30 -8.92
N VAL A 123 -20.57 29.39 -9.63
CA VAL A 123 -19.40 30.25 -9.38
C VAL A 123 -19.57 31.01 -8.07
N ILE A 124 -18.51 31.04 -7.26
CA ILE A 124 -18.42 31.82 -6.03
C ILE A 124 -17.54 33.04 -6.30
N THR A 125 -18.07 34.23 -6.02
CA THR A 125 -17.41 35.52 -6.30
C THR A 125 -17.24 36.35 -5.03
N LYS A 126 -16.56 37.50 -5.13
CA LYS A 126 -16.38 38.44 -4.02
C LYS A 126 -17.69 38.95 -3.40
N ASP A 127 -18.78 38.94 -4.18
CA ASP A 127 -20.11 39.38 -3.75
C ASP A 127 -20.92 38.27 -3.06
N THR A 128 -20.40 37.04 -3.03
CA THR A 128 -21.08 35.92 -2.34
C THR A 128 -21.05 36.16 -0.83
N PRO A 129 -22.17 36.04 -0.10
CA PRO A 129 -22.18 36.24 1.34
C PRO A 129 -21.40 35.13 2.07
N ASP A 130 -20.87 35.47 3.24
CA ASP A 130 -20.22 34.55 4.17
C ASP A 130 -19.04 33.76 3.58
N LEU A 131 -18.21 34.41 2.74
CA LEU A 131 -17.03 33.76 2.13
C LEU A 131 -16.10 33.07 3.13
N GLU A 132 -16.02 33.58 4.36
CA GLU A 132 -15.22 32.99 5.45
C GLU A 132 -15.80 31.66 5.97
N HIS A 133 -17.10 31.41 5.74
CA HIS A 133 -17.79 30.16 6.09
C HIS A 133 -17.89 29.19 4.90
N ILE A 134 -17.29 29.52 3.75
CA ILE A 134 -17.19 28.62 2.61
C ILE A 134 -15.76 28.09 2.55
N LEU A 135 -15.57 26.81 2.83
CA LEU A 135 -14.27 26.14 2.83
C LEU A 135 -14.00 25.51 1.47
N VAL A 136 -12.93 25.95 0.83
CA VAL A 136 -12.44 25.39 -0.44
C VAL A 136 -11.53 24.22 -0.14
N ILE A 137 -11.86 23.04 -0.68
CA ILE A 137 -11.05 21.83 -0.54
C ILE A 137 -9.88 21.88 -1.53
N LEU A 138 -8.66 22.07 -1.00
CA LEU A 138 -7.42 22.08 -1.77
C LEU A 138 -6.87 20.66 -1.96
N ASP A 139 -6.87 19.87 -0.90
CA ASP A 139 -6.54 18.43 -0.93
C ASP A 139 -7.70 17.62 -0.33
N GLY A 140 -8.04 16.54 -1.03
CA GLY A 140 -9.06 15.60 -0.61
C GLY A 140 -10.32 15.56 -1.48
N GLN A 141 -10.37 16.25 -2.62
CA GLN A 141 -11.59 16.28 -3.46
C GLN A 141 -12.19 14.88 -3.77
N HIS A 142 -11.36 13.90 -4.14
CA HIS A 142 -11.84 12.51 -4.35
C HIS A 142 -12.34 11.84 -3.05
N ARG A 143 -11.73 12.16 -1.91
CA ARG A 143 -12.20 11.69 -0.59
C ARG A 143 -13.54 12.33 -0.23
N TRP A 144 -13.74 13.60 -0.60
CA TRP A 144 -15.01 14.30 -0.37
C TRP A 144 -16.14 13.66 -1.16
N GLU A 145 -15.91 13.39 -2.45
CA GLU A 145 -16.89 12.69 -3.28
C GLU A 145 -17.21 11.30 -2.72
N ALA A 146 -16.18 10.55 -2.31
CA ALA A 146 -16.36 9.24 -1.68
C ALA A 146 -17.24 9.30 -0.42
N ILE A 147 -17.04 10.30 0.45
CA ILE A 147 -17.86 10.50 1.66
C ILE A 147 -19.32 10.81 1.29
N LYS A 148 -19.56 11.65 0.28
CA LYS A 148 -20.93 11.94 -0.17
C LYS A 148 -21.61 10.68 -0.72
N GLU A 149 -20.89 9.85 -1.49
CA GLU A 149 -21.43 8.60 -2.02
C GLU A 149 -21.73 7.59 -0.90
N LEU A 150 -20.82 7.44 0.07
CA LEU A 150 -21.01 6.59 1.25
C LEU A 150 -22.23 7.04 2.07
N LYS A 151 -22.37 8.35 2.31
CA LYS A 151 -23.51 8.92 3.04
C LYS A 151 -24.84 8.66 2.33
N LYS A 152 -24.88 8.77 0.99
CA LYS A 152 -26.07 8.40 0.19
C LYS A 152 -26.40 6.92 0.30
N ALA A 153 -25.40 6.06 0.51
CA ALA A 153 -25.58 4.63 0.74
C ALA A 153 -25.92 4.27 2.21
N GLY A 154 -26.05 5.26 3.10
CA GLY A 154 -26.35 5.03 4.53
C GLY A 154 -25.13 4.69 5.38
N GLU A 155 -23.91 4.81 4.84
CA GLU A 155 -22.67 4.65 5.58
C GLU A 155 -22.14 6.03 5.99
N ASP A 156 -22.24 6.37 7.27
CA ASP A 156 -21.78 7.66 7.80
C ASP A 156 -20.38 7.51 8.42
N TYR A 157 -19.40 8.19 7.84
CA TYR A 157 -18.03 8.25 8.33
C TYR A 157 -17.67 9.71 8.62
N GLU A 158 -17.08 9.95 9.79
CA GLU A 158 -16.60 11.28 10.16
C GLU A 158 -15.42 11.70 9.28
N ALA A 159 -15.34 13.01 9.02
CA ALA A 159 -14.27 13.63 8.25
C ALA A 159 -13.57 14.72 9.06
N TYR A 160 -12.30 14.96 8.77
CA TYR A 160 -11.47 15.88 9.54
C TYR A 160 -10.84 16.91 8.62
N PHE A 161 -10.83 18.18 9.00
CA PHE A 161 -10.39 19.30 8.19
C PHE A 161 -9.31 20.09 8.93
N ILE A 162 -8.32 20.54 8.17
CA ILE A 162 -7.23 21.39 8.66
C ILE A 162 -7.01 22.56 7.71
N LEU A 163 -6.62 23.69 8.29
CA LEU A 163 -5.98 24.78 7.55
C LEU A 163 -4.50 24.43 7.28
N PRO A 164 -3.82 25.08 6.31
CA PRO A 164 -2.38 24.97 6.16
C PRO A 164 -1.67 25.22 7.49
N LEU A 165 -0.73 24.35 7.83
CA LEU A 165 0.05 24.44 9.07
C LEU A 165 1.13 25.53 9.03
N THR A 166 1.35 26.12 7.84
CA THR A 166 2.23 27.27 7.61
C THR A 166 1.40 28.53 7.39
N ASP A 167 1.94 29.68 7.78
CA ASP A 167 1.45 31.02 7.50
C ASP A 167 2.12 31.67 6.28
N GLN A 168 3.26 31.14 5.86
CA GLN A 168 4.01 31.56 4.67
C GLN A 168 3.79 30.56 3.54
N TYR A 169 2.90 30.90 2.61
CA TYR A 169 2.70 30.08 1.42
C TYR A 169 2.13 30.87 0.26
N ASP A 170 2.54 30.47 -0.93
CA ASP A 170 1.80 30.74 -2.16
C ASP A 170 0.76 29.63 -2.36
N LEU A 171 -0.50 30.02 -2.64
CA LEU A 171 -1.61 29.07 -2.72
C LEU A 171 -1.43 28.06 -3.86
N MET A 172 -0.88 28.49 -4.99
CA MET A 172 -0.59 27.60 -6.11
C MET A 172 0.52 26.59 -5.77
N THR A 173 1.51 27.01 -4.97
CA THR A 173 2.56 26.15 -4.45
C THR A 173 1.98 25.07 -3.51
N ILE A 174 1.10 25.44 -2.57
CA ILE A 174 0.40 24.44 -1.72
C ILE A 174 -0.36 23.45 -2.58
N LEU A 175 -1.12 23.94 -3.56
CA LEU A 175 -1.92 23.10 -4.43
C LEU A 175 -1.05 22.08 -5.19
N LYS A 176 0.09 22.54 -5.73
CA LYS A 176 1.05 21.68 -6.42
C LYS A 176 1.62 20.63 -5.47
N GLU A 177 2.15 21.05 -4.33
CA GLU A 177 2.80 20.14 -3.37
C GLU A 177 1.82 19.12 -2.79
N ALA A 178 0.57 19.51 -2.52
CA ALA A 178 -0.47 18.59 -2.09
C ALA A 178 -0.75 17.47 -3.12
N ASN A 179 -0.51 17.73 -4.40
CA ASN A 179 -0.72 16.78 -5.48
C ASN A 179 0.54 15.97 -5.86
N THR A 180 1.75 16.39 -5.47
CA THR A 180 3.01 15.79 -5.92
C THR A 180 3.91 15.24 -4.81
N SER A 181 3.66 15.58 -3.54
CA SER A 181 4.58 15.28 -2.42
C SER A 181 4.59 13.83 -1.94
N VAL A 182 3.67 12.98 -2.42
CA VAL A 182 3.53 11.60 -1.93
C VAL A 182 3.87 10.60 -3.02
N ASN A 183 4.89 9.78 -2.76
CA ASN A 183 5.21 8.61 -3.57
C ASN A 183 4.47 7.38 -3.04
N PRO A 184 3.68 6.68 -3.87
CA PRO A 184 3.05 5.42 -3.48
C PRO A 184 4.09 4.33 -3.22
N TRP A 185 3.78 3.40 -2.31
CA TRP A 185 4.61 2.22 -2.05
C TRP A 185 4.93 1.42 -3.31
N ASP A 186 6.19 1.06 -3.48
CA ASP A 186 6.70 0.25 -4.59
C ASP A 186 6.65 -1.25 -4.29
N GLY A 187 7.19 -2.09 -5.18
CA GLY A 187 7.17 -3.54 -5.01
C GLY A 187 7.90 -4.04 -3.76
N ILE A 188 9.01 -3.41 -3.38
CA ILE A 188 9.83 -3.79 -2.22
C ILE A 188 9.15 -3.36 -0.92
N ASP A 189 8.47 -2.21 -0.93
CA ASP A 189 7.64 -1.78 0.20
C ASP A 189 6.53 -2.79 0.48
N TRP A 190 5.80 -3.22 -0.56
CA TRP A 190 4.76 -4.25 -0.43
C TRP A 190 5.32 -5.60 0.00
N LEU A 191 6.49 -6.01 -0.49
CA LEU A 191 7.16 -7.23 -0.04
C LEU A 191 7.53 -7.16 1.45
N THR A 192 8.02 -6.01 1.90
CA THR A 192 8.35 -5.78 3.31
C THR A 192 7.10 -5.87 4.19
N MET A 193 5.97 -5.31 3.72
CA MET A 193 4.68 -5.46 4.39
C MET A 193 4.21 -6.93 4.43
N ALA A 194 4.39 -7.70 3.35
CA ALA A 194 4.04 -9.12 3.33
C ALA A 194 4.84 -9.92 4.36
N ILE A 195 6.15 -9.69 4.46
CA ILE A 195 7.01 -10.32 5.47
C ILE A 195 6.52 -9.97 6.87
N GLN A 196 6.26 -8.69 7.15
CA GLN A 196 5.78 -8.28 8.48
C GLN A 196 4.41 -8.89 8.81
N THR A 197 3.50 -8.95 7.84
CA THR A 197 2.18 -9.56 8.00
C THR A 197 2.30 -11.05 8.30
N ALA A 198 3.18 -11.77 7.60
CA ALA A 198 3.44 -13.19 7.82
C ALA A 198 4.06 -13.45 9.21
N LYS A 199 5.03 -12.63 9.64
CA LYS A 199 5.63 -12.71 10.98
C LYS A 199 4.61 -12.52 12.10
N VAL A 200 3.72 -11.52 11.97
CA VAL A 200 2.64 -11.29 12.94
C VAL A 200 1.70 -12.49 13.03
N ARG A 201 1.53 -13.25 11.93
CA ARG A 201 0.74 -14.49 11.89
C ARG A 201 1.52 -15.75 12.30
N GLY A 202 2.79 -15.62 12.67
CA GLY A 202 3.63 -16.75 13.08
C GLY A 202 4.05 -17.68 11.93
N LEU A 203 4.03 -17.18 10.69
CA LEU A 203 4.47 -17.93 9.52
C LEU A 203 5.99 -17.78 9.31
N ASP A 204 6.64 -18.82 8.79
CA ASP A 204 8.02 -18.70 8.31
C ASP A 204 8.08 -17.71 7.14
N THR A 205 9.13 -16.91 7.07
CA THR A 205 9.32 -15.90 6.04
C THR A 205 10.60 -16.07 5.23
N SER A 206 11.35 -17.16 5.41
CA SER A 206 12.69 -17.31 4.81
C SER A 206 12.64 -17.23 3.28
N LYS A 207 11.56 -17.73 2.65
CA LYS A 207 11.32 -17.55 1.21
C LYS A 207 11.22 -16.09 0.78
N LEU A 208 10.44 -15.27 1.50
CA LEU A 208 10.24 -13.86 1.15
C LEU A 208 11.43 -12.99 1.53
N GLU A 209 12.14 -13.34 2.60
CA GLU A 209 13.40 -12.71 2.96
C GLU A 209 14.48 -12.96 1.90
N TRP A 210 14.53 -14.18 1.35
CA TRP A 210 15.42 -14.48 0.23
C TRP A 210 15.02 -13.71 -1.04
N LEU A 211 13.73 -13.63 -1.36
CA LEU A 211 13.25 -12.79 -2.46
C LEU A 211 13.69 -11.33 -2.31
N LYS A 212 13.54 -10.76 -1.11
CA LYS A 212 13.94 -9.39 -0.81
C LYS A 212 15.46 -9.21 -0.97
N SER A 213 16.25 -10.17 -0.50
CA SER A 213 17.71 -10.16 -0.67
C SER A 213 18.11 -10.16 -2.14
N LEU A 214 17.50 -11.03 -2.96
CA LEU A 214 17.78 -11.09 -4.40
C LEU A 214 17.33 -9.80 -5.12
N ALA A 215 16.15 -9.27 -4.82
CA ALA A 215 15.64 -8.05 -5.45
C ALA A 215 16.50 -6.82 -5.11
N ASN A 216 17.13 -6.79 -3.93
CA ASN A 216 18.07 -5.75 -3.52
C ASN A 216 19.50 -5.95 -4.07
N THR A 217 19.78 -7.08 -4.72
CA THR A 217 21.12 -7.35 -5.27
C THR A 217 21.27 -6.65 -6.61
N GLU A 218 22.34 -5.86 -6.76
CA GLU A 218 22.62 -5.14 -8.00
C GLU A 218 22.69 -6.11 -9.19
N ASN A 219 22.12 -5.72 -10.32
CA ASN A 219 22.05 -6.50 -11.56
C ASN A 219 21.12 -7.71 -11.55
N ILE A 220 20.38 -7.97 -10.46
CA ILE A 220 19.28 -8.95 -10.45
C ILE A 220 17.95 -8.22 -10.69
N SER A 221 17.22 -8.61 -11.73
CA SER A 221 15.87 -8.09 -11.95
C SER A 221 14.83 -8.73 -11.02
N ASP A 222 13.79 -7.99 -10.62
CA ASP A 222 12.67 -8.50 -9.82
C ASP A 222 12.05 -9.78 -10.38
N SER A 223 11.99 -9.87 -11.71
CA SER A 223 11.50 -11.05 -12.41
C SER A 223 12.44 -12.25 -12.26
N ALA A 224 13.76 -12.05 -12.32
CA ALA A 224 14.72 -13.13 -12.09
C ALA A 224 14.67 -13.58 -10.62
N ALA A 225 14.68 -12.65 -9.68
CA ALA A 225 14.55 -12.91 -8.25
C ALA A 225 13.29 -13.75 -7.95
N SER A 226 12.14 -13.32 -8.48
CA SER A 226 10.87 -14.06 -8.31
C SER A 226 10.94 -15.49 -8.88
N LEU A 227 11.57 -15.68 -10.03
CA LEU A 227 11.64 -16.99 -10.67
C LEU A 227 12.60 -17.92 -9.93
N PHE A 228 13.73 -17.43 -9.42
CA PHE A 228 14.58 -18.25 -8.54
C PHE A 228 13.81 -18.68 -7.30
N VAL A 229 13.15 -17.76 -6.61
CA VAL A 229 12.39 -18.05 -5.38
C VAL A 229 11.26 -19.06 -5.61
N THR A 230 10.59 -19.00 -6.76
CA THR A 230 9.40 -19.83 -7.05
C THR A 230 9.68 -21.11 -7.83
N GLY A 231 10.94 -21.41 -8.15
CA GLY A 231 11.27 -22.55 -9.00
C GLY A 231 10.78 -22.40 -10.43
N GLY A 232 10.78 -21.17 -10.96
CA GLY A 232 10.34 -20.83 -12.31
C GLY A 232 8.82 -20.70 -12.48
N LYS A 233 8.02 -20.97 -11.44
CA LYS A 233 6.57 -21.09 -11.52
C LYS A 233 5.84 -19.75 -11.65
N LYS A 234 6.30 -18.71 -10.94
CA LYS A 234 5.54 -17.45 -10.81
C LYS A 234 6.44 -16.22 -10.68
N ILE A 235 5.95 -15.09 -11.19
CA ILE A 235 6.55 -13.78 -10.91
C ILE A 235 5.70 -13.10 -9.84
N TYR A 236 6.32 -12.68 -8.74
CA TYR A 236 5.63 -11.96 -7.68
C TYR A 236 5.57 -10.48 -8.02
N SER A 237 4.50 -10.09 -8.73
CA SER A 237 4.22 -8.68 -8.99
C SER A 237 3.75 -7.94 -7.73
N LYS A 238 3.90 -6.62 -7.70
CA LYS A 238 3.30 -5.73 -6.69
C LYS A 238 1.83 -6.07 -6.42
N ALA A 239 1.04 -6.26 -7.47
CA ALA A 239 -0.39 -6.61 -7.35
C ALA A 239 -0.61 -7.98 -6.70
N THR A 240 0.23 -8.97 -7.02
CA THR A 240 0.16 -10.32 -6.41
C THR A 240 0.45 -10.26 -4.91
N ILE A 241 1.52 -9.56 -4.53
CA ILE A 241 1.94 -9.42 -3.13
C ILE A 241 0.86 -8.67 -2.34
N LYS A 242 0.41 -7.52 -2.87
CA LYS A 242 -0.67 -6.73 -2.27
C LYS A 242 -1.95 -7.56 -2.11
N SER A 243 -2.35 -8.32 -3.13
CA SER A 243 -3.53 -9.16 -3.05
C SER A 243 -3.41 -10.26 -2.00
N ALA A 244 -2.22 -10.79 -1.73
CA ALA A 244 -2.02 -11.79 -0.68
C ALA A 244 -2.16 -11.16 0.73
N ILE A 245 -1.67 -9.93 0.93
CA ILE A 245 -1.79 -9.19 2.19
C ILE A 245 -3.26 -8.82 2.47
N ASP A 246 -3.93 -8.25 1.48
CA ASP A 246 -5.30 -7.72 1.64
C ASP A 246 -6.38 -8.82 1.70
N SER A 247 -6.00 -10.06 1.38
CA SER A 247 -6.93 -11.19 1.32
C SER A 247 -7.46 -11.56 2.69
N LYS A 248 -8.78 -11.81 2.78
CA LYS A 248 -9.37 -12.48 3.95
C LYS A 248 -9.09 -13.98 3.97
N ASP A 249 -8.75 -14.55 2.82
CA ASP A 249 -8.32 -15.94 2.67
C ASP A 249 -6.88 -16.11 3.17
N PRO A 250 -6.65 -16.83 4.29
CA PRO A 250 -5.32 -17.03 4.85
C PRO A 250 -4.38 -17.78 3.89
N ASP A 251 -4.92 -18.68 3.07
CA ASP A 251 -4.17 -19.55 2.16
C ASP A 251 -3.35 -18.75 1.15
N LYS A 252 -3.78 -17.53 0.78
CA LYS A 252 -3.03 -16.69 -0.16
C LYS A 252 -1.68 -16.24 0.39
N LEU A 253 -1.63 -15.87 1.67
CA LEU A 253 -0.38 -15.47 2.31
C LEU A 253 0.48 -16.70 2.61
N GLU A 254 -0.13 -17.79 3.05
CA GLU A 254 0.56 -19.07 3.28
C GLU A 254 1.21 -19.60 2.00
N THR A 255 0.50 -19.61 0.88
CA THR A 255 1.05 -19.97 -0.44
C THR A 255 2.21 -19.04 -0.86
N LEU A 256 2.17 -17.78 -0.44
CA LEU A 256 3.22 -16.81 -0.76
C LEU A 256 4.53 -17.15 -0.01
N VAL A 257 4.43 -17.62 1.23
CA VAL A 257 5.58 -17.98 2.08
C VAL A 257 5.99 -19.45 1.99
N ASP A 258 5.17 -20.33 1.41
CA ASP A 258 5.43 -21.78 1.27
C ASP A 258 6.83 -22.08 0.75
N GLU A 259 7.62 -22.79 1.56
CA GLU A 259 9.04 -23.04 1.34
C GLU A 259 9.32 -24.30 0.53
N ASP A 260 8.30 -24.98 -0.01
CA ASP A 260 8.55 -26.16 -0.85
C ASP A 260 9.52 -25.85 -2.00
N GLY A 261 10.67 -26.55 -1.97
CA GLY A 261 11.73 -26.43 -2.95
C GLY A 261 12.64 -25.22 -2.80
N LEU A 262 12.51 -24.43 -1.73
CA LEU A 262 13.36 -23.27 -1.48
C LEU A 262 14.85 -23.63 -1.47
N ASP A 263 15.25 -24.69 -0.78
CA ASP A 263 16.66 -25.11 -0.72
C ASP A 263 17.18 -25.60 -2.09
N ARG A 264 16.34 -26.32 -2.85
CA ARG A 264 16.69 -26.75 -4.22
C ARG A 264 16.92 -25.54 -5.12
N ASN A 265 16.05 -24.53 -4.99
CA ASN A 265 16.14 -23.28 -5.73
C ASN A 265 17.40 -22.49 -5.36
N LYS A 266 17.73 -22.38 -4.07
CA LYS A 266 18.97 -21.74 -3.58
C LYS A 266 20.20 -22.44 -4.15
N ASN A 267 20.26 -23.77 -4.07
CA ASN A 267 21.40 -24.54 -4.60
C ASN A 267 21.59 -24.34 -6.11
N LEU A 268 20.50 -24.29 -6.90
CA LEU A 268 20.58 -24.02 -8.32
C LEU A 268 21.01 -22.57 -8.63
N TYR A 269 20.53 -21.61 -7.84
CA TYR A 269 20.99 -20.22 -7.92
C TYR A 269 22.49 -20.10 -7.62
N ASP A 270 22.97 -20.73 -6.54
CA ASP A 270 24.37 -20.74 -6.11
C ASP A 270 25.27 -21.36 -7.19
N ALA A 271 24.85 -22.47 -7.79
CA ALA A 271 25.55 -23.08 -8.92
C ALA A 271 25.61 -22.15 -10.14
N ALA A 272 24.55 -21.38 -10.42
CA ALA A 272 24.52 -20.44 -11.53
C ALA A 272 25.47 -19.26 -11.32
N ILE A 273 25.46 -18.63 -10.12
CA ILE A 273 26.36 -17.51 -9.82
C ILE A 273 27.83 -17.93 -9.67
N ALA A 274 28.10 -19.20 -9.36
CA ALA A 274 29.46 -19.74 -9.34
C ALA A 274 30.05 -19.91 -10.75
N LYS A 275 29.22 -19.89 -11.80
CA LYS A 275 29.64 -20.16 -13.18
C LYS A 275 29.46 -19.01 -14.15
N LEU A 276 28.40 -18.22 -13.98
CA LEU A 276 28.03 -17.12 -14.86
C LEU A 276 28.15 -15.80 -14.13
N ASN A 277 28.41 -14.72 -14.87
CA ASN A 277 28.38 -13.38 -14.28
C ASN A 277 26.99 -13.04 -13.73
N ILE A 278 26.96 -12.31 -12.62
CA ILE A 278 25.71 -11.91 -11.95
C ILE A 278 24.74 -11.18 -12.87
N LYS A 279 25.26 -10.38 -13.82
CA LYS A 279 24.48 -9.68 -14.85
C LYS A 279 23.74 -10.63 -15.79
N THR A 280 24.25 -11.84 -15.99
CA THR A 280 23.62 -12.89 -16.80
C THR A 280 22.61 -13.65 -15.97
N VAL A 281 22.98 -14.06 -14.75
CA VAL A 281 22.09 -14.75 -13.80
C VAL A 281 20.87 -13.90 -13.47
N GLY A 282 21.05 -12.58 -13.31
CA GLY A 282 20.02 -11.61 -12.97
C GLY A 282 19.05 -11.26 -14.10
N LEU A 283 19.26 -11.76 -15.33
CA LEU A 283 18.29 -11.63 -16.41
C LEU A 283 17.16 -12.63 -16.21
N LYS A 284 15.91 -12.18 -16.37
CA LYS A 284 14.70 -13.02 -16.31
C LYS A 284 14.81 -14.31 -17.12
N ILE A 285 15.51 -14.29 -18.25
CA ILE A 285 15.63 -15.46 -19.13
C ILE A 285 16.46 -16.60 -18.51
N THR A 286 17.44 -16.30 -17.67
CA THR A 286 18.33 -17.31 -17.08
C THR A 286 17.58 -18.29 -16.17
N PRO A 287 16.89 -17.87 -15.10
CA PRO A 287 16.11 -18.80 -14.30
C PRO A 287 15.00 -19.48 -15.13
N LYS A 288 14.38 -18.79 -16.09
CA LYS A 288 13.40 -19.44 -17.00
C LYS A 288 14.01 -20.64 -17.71
N MET A 289 15.22 -20.51 -18.25
CA MET A 289 15.89 -21.60 -18.95
C MET A 289 16.24 -22.74 -17.99
N LEU A 290 16.89 -22.43 -16.87
CA LEU A 290 17.32 -23.44 -15.90
C LEU A 290 16.13 -24.26 -15.37
N PHE A 291 15.05 -23.60 -14.94
CA PHE A 291 13.87 -24.32 -14.46
C PHE A 291 13.11 -25.04 -15.58
N SER A 292 13.14 -24.55 -16.83
CA SER A 292 12.58 -25.30 -17.95
C SER A 292 13.35 -26.60 -18.24
N PHE A 293 14.64 -26.66 -17.93
CA PHE A 293 15.43 -27.88 -18.05
C PHE A 293 15.10 -28.87 -16.93
N VAL A 294 14.93 -28.37 -15.70
CA VAL A 294 14.42 -29.17 -14.58
C VAL A 294 13.05 -29.79 -14.94
N GLU A 295 12.12 -28.98 -15.42
CA GLU A 295 10.78 -29.41 -15.81
C GLU A 295 10.82 -30.46 -16.94
N GLN A 296 11.66 -30.26 -17.95
CA GLN A 296 11.87 -31.25 -19.02
C GLN A 296 12.31 -32.62 -18.49
N LEU A 297 13.16 -32.66 -17.47
CA LEU A 297 13.62 -33.91 -16.87
C LEU A 297 12.53 -34.56 -16.01
N ILE A 298 11.79 -33.77 -15.22
CA ILE A 298 10.67 -34.26 -14.43
C ILE A 298 9.59 -34.86 -15.34
N ASN A 299 9.29 -34.21 -16.47
CA ASN A 299 8.35 -34.72 -17.48
C ASN A 299 8.82 -36.03 -18.14
N LYS A 300 10.11 -36.36 -18.03
CA LYS A 300 10.69 -37.66 -18.42
C LYS A 300 10.79 -38.63 -17.23
N ASN A 301 9.99 -38.42 -16.18
CA ASN A 301 9.94 -39.21 -14.95
C ASN A 301 11.25 -39.24 -14.15
N LYS A 302 12.16 -38.27 -14.34
CA LYS A 302 13.34 -38.15 -13.46
C LYS A 302 12.88 -37.63 -12.09
N PRO A 303 13.31 -38.23 -10.96
CA PRO A 303 13.02 -37.72 -9.63
C PRO A 303 13.44 -36.25 -9.49
N ILE A 304 12.67 -35.47 -8.74
CA ILE A 304 12.87 -34.01 -8.64
C ILE A 304 14.29 -33.64 -8.21
N ASN A 305 14.85 -34.30 -7.20
CA ASN A 305 16.20 -33.99 -6.71
C ASN A 305 17.26 -34.28 -7.79
N ASP A 306 17.11 -35.39 -8.51
CA ASP A 306 18.01 -35.77 -9.59
C ASP A 306 17.88 -34.80 -10.78
N ALA A 307 16.69 -34.29 -11.05
CA ALA A 307 16.48 -33.27 -12.08
C ALA A 307 17.23 -31.96 -11.77
N TYR A 308 17.18 -31.50 -10.51
CA TYR A 308 17.97 -30.33 -10.09
C TYR A 308 19.47 -30.61 -10.15
N ALA A 309 19.93 -31.75 -9.62
CA ALA A 309 21.34 -32.14 -9.63
C ALA A 309 21.90 -32.19 -11.07
N HIS A 310 21.12 -32.72 -12.01
CA HIS A 310 21.51 -32.84 -13.41
C HIS A 310 21.58 -31.47 -14.12
N VAL A 311 20.71 -30.51 -13.78
CA VAL A 311 20.84 -29.12 -14.29
C VAL A 311 22.05 -28.41 -13.68
N ILE A 312 22.38 -28.70 -12.42
CA ILE A 312 23.61 -28.20 -11.78
C ILE A 312 24.85 -28.80 -12.45
N GLU A 313 24.83 -30.08 -12.78
CA GLU A 313 25.92 -30.74 -13.52
C GLU A 313 26.12 -30.13 -14.90
N PHE A 314 25.02 -29.84 -15.62
CA PHE A 314 25.08 -29.08 -16.86
C PHE A 314 25.79 -27.73 -16.70
N LEU A 315 25.40 -26.93 -15.69
CA LEU A 315 26.08 -25.65 -15.41
C LEU A 315 27.57 -25.85 -15.13
N ASN A 316 27.92 -26.89 -14.38
CA ASN A 316 29.30 -27.24 -14.06
C ASN A 316 30.10 -27.73 -15.27
N SER A 317 29.44 -28.29 -16.28
CA SER A 317 30.05 -28.80 -17.52
C SER A 317 30.33 -27.73 -18.58
N LEU A 318 29.82 -26.51 -18.40
CA LEU A 318 30.01 -25.42 -19.36
C LEU A 318 31.49 -25.09 -19.53
N SER A 319 31.95 -25.07 -20.78
CA SER A 319 33.32 -24.65 -21.11
C SER A 319 33.50 -23.15 -20.90
N LYS A 320 34.75 -22.70 -20.82
CA LYS A 320 35.09 -21.28 -20.70
C LYS A 320 34.49 -20.46 -21.85
N GLU A 321 34.55 -20.97 -23.08
CA GLU A 321 34.02 -20.30 -24.27
C GLU A 321 32.49 -20.22 -24.24
N GLN A 322 31.81 -21.24 -23.70
CA GLN A 322 30.35 -21.24 -23.53
C GLN A 322 29.92 -20.21 -22.48
N ILE A 323 30.64 -20.13 -21.35
CA ILE A 323 30.42 -19.13 -20.30
C ILE A 323 30.62 -17.72 -20.87
N GLU A 324 31.74 -17.48 -21.56
CA GLU A 324 32.04 -16.18 -22.18
C GLU A 324 30.98 -15.77 -23.22
N SER A 325 30.45 -16.73 -23.99
CA SER A 325 29.39 -16.49 -24.97
C SER A 325 28.07 -16.09 -24.31
N LEU A 326 27.71 -16.70 -23.18
CA LEU A 326 26.52 -16.35 -22.41
C LEU A 326 26.67 -14.97 -21.76
N ASP A 327 27.82 -14.71 -21.13
CA ASP A 327 28.05 -13.48 -20.36
C ASP A 327 28.20 -12.24 -21.24
N ASN A 328 28.82 -12.41 -22.41
CA ASN A 328 29.02 -11.32 -23.36
C ASN A 328 27.94 -11.25 -24.43
N ALA A 329 26.85 -12.03 -24.29
CA ALA A 329 25.76 -12.04 -25.25
C ALA A 329 25.17 -10.64 -25.47
N LYS A 330 25.03 -10.26 -26.74
CA LYS A 330 24.43 -8.99 -27.18
C LYS A 330 23.24 -9.26 -28.09
N LYS A 331 22.36 -8.26 -28.21
CA LYS A 331 21.35 -8.27 -29.28
C LYS A 331 22.03 -8.29 -30.63
N THR A 332 21.41 -8.93 -31.61
CA THR A 332 21.81 -8.85 -33.02
C THR A 332 20.79 -8.01 -33.78
N THR A 333 21.01 -7.81 -35.08
CA THR A 333 20.06 -7.12 -35.96
C THR A 333 18.69 -7.81 -36.02
N SER A 334 18.64 -9.14 -35.83
CA SER A 334 17.43 -9.95 -35.99
C SER A 334 16.92 -10.59 -34.70
N ARG A 335 17.67 -10.55 -33.59
CA ARG A 335 17.30 -11.20 -32.33
C ARG A 335 17.58 -10.30 -31.13
N SER A 336 16.65 -10.30 -30.17
CA SER A 336 16.87 -9.68 -28.87
C SER A 336 17.98 -10.40 -28.10
N LYS A 337 18.57 -9.72 -27.11
CA LYS A 337 19.57 -10.35 -26.22
C LYS A 337 19.01 -11.62 -25.56
N ASP A 338 17.77 -11.57 -25.09
CA ASP A 338 17.08 -12.72 -24.48
C ASP A 338 16.96 -13.90 -25.46
N GLN A 339 16.63 -13.64 -26.73
CA GLN A 339 16.54 -14.68 -27.75
C GLN A 339 17.90 -15.31 -28.06
N VAL A 340 18.98 -14.52 -28.06
CA VAL A 340 20.34 -15.02 -28.23
C VAL A 340 20.73 -15.93 -27.07
N ILE A 341 20.56 -15.46 -25.82
CA ILE A 341 20.87 -16.24 -24.61
C ILE A 341 20.05 -17.53 -24.54
N THR A 342 18.75 -17.46 -24.87
CA THR A 342 17.87 -18.64 -24.98
C THR A 342 18.44 -19.68 -25.95
N GLY A 343 18.88 -19.24 -27.13
CA GLY A 343 19.45 -20.11 -28.15
C GLY A 343 20.73 -20.79 -27.68
N LEU A 344 21.62 -20.04 -27.01
CA LEU A 344 22.86 -20.58 -26.44
C LEU A 344 22.56 -21.65 -25.39
N PHE A 345 21.74 -21.34 -24.38
CA PHE A 345 21.36 -22.31 -23.35
C PHE A 345 20.75 -23.59 -23.95
N LYS A 346 19.82 -23.48 -24.89
CA LYS A 346 19.21 -24.66 -25.54
C LYS A 346 20.22 -25.49 -26.31
N SER A 347 21.13 -24.84 -27.04
CA SER A 347 22.16 -25.54 -27.79
C SER A 347 23.14 -26.28 -26.87
N TYR A 348 23.57 -25.64 -25.78
CA TYR A 348 24.50 -26.25 -24.84
C TYR A 348 23.85 -27.37 -24.04
N TRP A 349 22.60 -27.20 -23.61
CA TRP A 349 21.82 -28.23 -22.94
C TRP A 349 21.64 -29.47 -23.82
N LYS A 350 21.29 -29.28 -25.10
CA LYS A 350 21.17 -30.37 -26.06
C LYS A 350 22.47 -31.15 -26.19
N ALA A 351 23.59 -30.46 -26.41
CA ALA A 351 24.90 -31.10 -26.52
C ALA A 351 25.36 -31.80 -25.22
N PHE A 352 24.95 -31.31 -24.05
CA PHE A 352 25.19 -31.97 -22.77
C PHE A 352 24.42 -33.28 -22.68
N THR A 353 23.11 -33.25 -22.87
CA THR A 353 22.25 -34.44 -22.77
C THR A 353 22.51 -35.50 -23.84
N GLU A 354 22.92 -35.12 -25.07
CA GLU A 354 23.29 -36.08 -26.12
C GLU A 354 24.58 -36.86 -25.79
N ARG A 355 25.55 -36.22 -25.11
CA ARG A 355 26.80 -36.88 -24.70
C ARG A 355 26.57 -37.98 -23.68
N GLU A 356 25.61 -37.80 -22.77
CA GLU A 356 25.27 -38.81 -21.77
C GLU A 356 24.55 -40.03 -22.37
N THR A 357 23.78 -39.86 -23.45
CA THR A 357 23.13 -41.00 -24.12
C THR A 357 24.09 -41.92 -24.89
N LEU A 358 25.34 -41.48 -25.08
CA LEU A 358 26.41 -42.20 -25.78
C LEU A 358 27.44 -42.80 -24.81
N SER A 359 27.39 -42.43 -23.53
CA SER A 359 28.19 -42.99 -22.44
C SER A 359 27.44 -44.09 -21.71
#